data_AF-A0A317FKP7-F1
#
_entry.id   AF-A0A317FKP7-F1
#
_cell.length_a   1.000
_cell.length_b   1.000
_cell.length_c   1.000
_cell.angle_alpha   90.00
_cell.angle_beta   90.00
_cell.angle_gamma   90.00
#
_symmetry.space_group_name_H-M   'P 1'
#
loop_
_entity.id
_entity.type
_entity.pdbx_description
1 polymer ?
#
loop_
_entity_poly.entity_id
_entity_poly.type
_entity_poly.pdbx_seq_one_letter_code
_entity_poly.pdbx_strand_id
1 'polypeptide(L)'
;MGAFVPMRRRTGGSMPQLEFGNPLLIAQIVWLLIIFGLLYYVMANYALPRVERVLEDRRARIAADLHAAQQAKAEADAAMAAHRESTAKARAEAQAAIAAAMQQAQAEASARAEELNARLARQIDEAEKRIGAARDAAMGALRQVSLSTAETLVGKVGGRADRGALEAAVDRALAARAAG
;
A
#
# COMPACT_ATOMS: atom_id res chain seq x y z
N MET A 1 104.37 -49.01 26.65
CA MET A 1 104.21 -48.08 27.79
C MET A 1 102.76 -47.61 27.79
N GLY A 2 102.02 -47.84 28.88
CA GLY A 2 100.61 -47.48 29.00
C GLY A 2 99.72 -48.70 29.27
N ALA A 3 99.74 -49.19 30.51
CA ALA A 3 98.78 -50.17 31.01
C ALA A 3 97.41 -49.49 31.22
N PHE A 4 96.32 -50.11 30.80
CA PHE A 4 94.98 -49.73 31.23
C PHE A 4 94.11 -50.97 31.52
N VAL A 5 94.10 -51.30 32.81
CA VAL A 5 93.03 -51.88 33.65
C VAL A 5 91.93 -52.72 32.95
N PRO A 6 91.79 -54.02 33.25
CA PRO A 6 90.64 -54.81 32.82
C PRO A 6 89.38 -54.42 33.61
N MET A 7 88.31 -54.09 32.88
CA MET A 7 86.98 -53.84 33.42
C MET A 7 86.40 -55.10 34.09
N ARG A 8 86.16 -55.03 35.40
CA ARG A 8 85.30 -56.01 36.10
C ARG A 8 83.86 -55.84 35.61
N ARG A 9 83.34 -56.86 34.93
CA ARG A 9 81.89 -57.04 34.76
C ARG A 9 81.27 -57.32 36.14
N ARG A 10 80.48 -56.38 36.66
CA ARG A 10 79.51 -56.67 37.73
C ARG A 10 78.33 -57.41 37.13
N THR A 11 78.32 -58.73 37.26
CA THR A 11 77.16 -59.57 37.02
C THR A 11 76.27 -59.56 38.27
N GLY A 12 74.99 -59.21 38.10
CA GLY A 12 73.94 -59.43 39.10
C GLY A 12 73.60 -58.23 39.98
N GLY A 13 73.15 -57.13 39.39
CA GLY A 13 72.30 -56.19 40.14
C GLY A 13 70.87 -56.71 40.09
N SER A 14 70.38 -57.35 41.16
CA SER A 14 68.94 -57.33 41.41
C SER A 14 68.55 -55.86 41.47
N MET A 15 67.54 -55.45 40.72
CA MET A 15 67.06 -54.08 40.80
C MET A 15 66.33 -53.96 42.16
N PRO A 16 66.91 -53.29 43.18
CA PRO A 16 66.29 -53.22 44.53
C PRO A 16 64.93 -52.52 44.53
N GLN A 17 64.54 -51.95 43.39
CA GLN A 17 63.31 -51.23 43.11
C GLN A 17 62.14 -52.13 42.64
N LEU A 18 62.38 -53.43 42.44
CA LEU A 18 61.33 -54.44 42.15
C LEU A 18 61.27 -55.56 43.21
N GLU A 19 61.85 -55.34 44.39
CA GLU A 19 61.79 -56.29 45.50
C GLU A 19 60.50 -56.09 46.32
N PHE A 20 59.40 -56.71 45.89
CA PHE A 20 58.08 -56.62 46.53
C PHE A 20 58.01 -57.10 48.00
N GLY A 21 59.09 -57.66 48.53
CA GLY A 21 59.23 -58.04 49.95
C GLY A 21 59.79 -56.92 50.85
N ASN A 22 60.11 -55.74 50.30
CA ASN A 22 60.63 -54.62 51.08
C ASN A 22 59.49 -53.89 51.82
N PRO A 23 59.50 -53.82 53.17
CA PRO A 23 58.44 -53.19 53.95
C PRO A 23 58.24 -51.70 53.64
N LEU A 24 59.27 -51.01 53.14
CA LEU A 24 59.18 -49.60 52.75
C LEU A 24 58.37 -49.42 51.46
N LEU A 25 58.47 -50.34 50.49
CA LEU A 25 57.69 -50.29 49.25
C LEU A 25 56.20 -50.54 49.52
N ILE A 26 55.88 -51.48 50.42
CA ILE A 26 54.50 -51.76 50.83
C ILE A 26 53.91 -50.53 51.54
N ALA A 27 54.64 -49.93 52.48
CA ALA A 27 54.20 -48.72 53.17
C ALA A 27 53.99 -47.54 52.20
N GLN A 28 54.86 -47.36 51.20
CA GLN A 28 54.73 -46.33 50.17
C GLN A 28 53.47 -46.52 49.32
N ILE A 29 53.16 -47.75 48.90
CA ILE A 29 51.96 -48.06 48.11
C ILE A 29 50.69 -47.84 48.95
N VAL A 30 50.69 -48.27 50.22
CA VAL A 30 49.55 -48.05 51.12
C VAL A 30 49.27 -46.55 51.30
N TRP A 31 50.29 -45.74 51.58
CA TRP A 31 50.12 -44.28 51.68
C TRP A 31 49.73 -43.62 50.36
N LEU A 32 50.28 -44.08 49.24
CA LEU A 32 49.87 -43.62 47.91
C LEU A 32 48.38 -43.88 47.69
N LEU A 33 47.87 -45.07 48.02
CA LEU A 33 46.45 -45.41 47.90
C LEU A 33 45.58 -44.58 48.85
N ILE A 34 46.04 -44.29 50.07
CA ILE A 34 45.32 -43.42 51.01
C ILE A 34 45.20 -42.00 50.45
N ILE A 35 46.31 -41.40 50.01
CA ILE A 35 46.33 -40.03 49.47
C ILE A 35 45.55 -39.96 48.16
N PHE A 36 45.74 -40.94 47.27
CA PHE A 36 45.01 -41.01 46.01
C PHE A 36 43.52 -41.24 46.23
N GLY A 37 43.14 -42.10 47.17
CA GLY A 37 41.75 -42.33 47.56
C GLY A 37 41.11 -41.08 48.14
N LEU A 38 41.82 -40.33 48.99
CA LEU A 38 41.35 -39.05 49.52
C LEU A 38 41.18 -38.02 48.39
N LEU A 39 42.16 -37.89 47.48
CA LEU A 39 42.07 -37.01 46.32
C LEU A 39 40.88 -37.38 45.42
N TYR A 40 40.71 -38.67 45.13
CA TYR A 40 39.59 -39.19 44.34
C TYR A 40 38.25 -38.86 45.02
N TYR A 41 38.14 -39.07 46.32
CA TYR A 41 36.94 -38.74 47.09
C TYR A 41 36.60 -37.24 47.01
N VAL A 42 37.61 -36.36 47.14
CA VAL A 42 37.40 -34.90 46.99
C VAL A 42 36.99 -34.54 45.56
N MET A 43 37.56 -35.17 44.53
CA MET A 43 37.17 -34.93 43.14
C MET A 43 35.77 -35.42 42.82
N ALA A 44 35.44 -36.62 43.28
CA ALA A 44 34.13 -37.22 43.09
C ALA A 44 33.02 -36.37 43.76
N ASN A 45 33.26 -35.89 44.98
CA ASN A 45 32.23 -35.20 45.75
C ASN A 45 32.21 -33.67 45.60
N TYR A 46 33.29 -33.03 45.13
CA TYR A 46 33.38 -31.57 45.08
C TYR A 46 33.67 -31.01 43.70
N ALA A 47 34.65 -31.55 42.97
CA ALA A 47 35.02 -31.02 41.66
C ALA A 47 34.03 -31.42 40.56
N LEU A 48 33.68 -32.71 40.46
CA LEU A 48 32.73 -33.20 39.45
C LEU A 48 31.35 -32.53 39.56
N PRO A 49 30.72 -32.45 40.76
CA PRO A 49 29.42 -31.79 40.89
C PRO A 49 29.46 -30.31 40.49
N ARG A 50 30.59 -29.63 40.69
CA ARG A 50 30.75 -28.22 40.29
C ARG A 50 30.82 -28.07 38.77
N VAL A 51 31.49 -28.98 38.07
CA VAL A 51 31.57 -28.99 36.61
C VAL A 51 30.20 -29.34 36.00
N GLU A 52 29.52 -30.34 36.56
CA GLU A 52 28.16 -30.71 36.15
C GLU A 52 27.19 -29.55 36.25
N ARG A 53 27.20 -28.81 37.37
CA ARG A 53 26.36 -27.61 37.54
C ARG A 53 26.60 -26.56 36.46
N VAL A 54 27.86 -26.27 36.15
CA VAL A 54 28.19 -25.28 35.10
C VAL A 54 27.71 -25.75 33.73
N LEU A 55 27.84 -27.04 33.44
CA LEU A 55 27.38 -27.60 32.17
C LEU A 55 25.85 -27.55 32.07
N GLU A 56 25.14 -27.88 33.15
CA GLU A 56 23.68 -27.82 33.20
C GLU A 56 23.17 -26.39 33.10
N ASP A 57 23.78 -25.44 33.82
CA ASP A 57 23.45 -24.02 33.72
C ASP A 57 23.60 -23.50 32.28
N ARG A 58 24.67 -23.91 31.59
CA ARG A 58 24.88 -23.56 30.17
C ARG A 58 23.81 -24.18 29.27
N ARG A 59 23.49 -25.46 29.47
CA ARG A 59 22.44 -26.15 28.70
C ARG A 59 21.09 -25.48 28.91
N ALA A 60 20.73 -25.18 30.16
CA ALA A 60 19.49 -24.50 30.50
C ALA A 60 19.41 -23.10 29.87
N ARG A 61 20.50 -22.31 29.93
CA ARG A 61 20.58 -20.99 29.29
C ARG A 61 20.40 -21.09 27.77
N ILE A 62 21.14 -21.98 27.11
CA ILE A 62 21.04 -22.16 25.65
C ILE A 62 19.62 -22.59 25.26
N ALA A 63 19.00 -23.51 26.02
CA ALA A 63 17.64 -23.94 25.77
C ALA A 63 16.64 -22.79 25.94
N ALA A 64 16.79 -21.99 27.00
CA ALA A 64 15.95 -20.82 27.24
C ALA A 64 16.11 -19.76 26.12
N ASP A 65 17.36 -19.46 25.73
CA ASP A 65 17.66 -18.50 24.67
C ASP A 65 17.12 -18.97 23.31
N LEU A 66 17.25 -20.25 22.99
CA LEU A 66 16.71 -20.84 21.76
C LEU A 66 15.18 -20.77 21.75
N HIS A 67 14.54 -21.08 22.88
CA HIS A 67 13.09 -21.01 23.01
C HIS A 67 12.59 -19.57 22.88
N ALA A 68 13.26 -18.61 23.52
CA ALA A 68 12.95 -17.19 23.39
C ALA A 68 13.13 -16.70 21.94
N ALA A 69 14.20 -17.12 21.27
CA ALA A 69 14.42 -16.78 19.85
C ALA A 69 13.35 -17.39 18.93
N GLN A 70 12.92 -18.62 19.19
CA GLN A 70 11.83 -19.26 18.45
C GLN A 70 10.49 -18.54 18.65
N GLN A 71 10.16 -18.15 19.87
CA GLN A 71 8.95 -17.36 20.16
C GLN A 71 9.01 -15.99 19.48
N ALA A 72 10.12 -15.26 19.63
CA ALA A 72 10.29 -13.96 19.00
C ALA A 72 10.18 -14.05 17.46
N LYS A 73 10.72 -15.12 16.86
CA LYS A 73 10.55 -15.39 15.43
C LYS A 73 9.09 -15.66 15.07
N ALA A 74 8.40 -16.52 15.82
CA ALA A 74 6.99 -16.83 15.56
C ALA A 74 6.09 -15.60 15.67
N GLU A 75 6.33 -14.75 16.67
CA GLU A 75 5.64 -13.46 16.85
C GLU A 75 5.92 -12.50 15.68
N ALA A 76 7.18 -12.39 15.26
CA ALA A 76 7.56 -11.57 14.12
C ALA A 76 6.91 -12.07 12.82
N ASP A 77 6.91 -13.39 12.58
CA ASP A 77 6.28 -14.00 11.41
C ASP A 77 4.75 -13.75 11.41
N ALA A 78 4.10 -13.88 12.57
CA ALA A 78 2.68 -13.56 12.74
C ALA A 78 2.38 -12.07 12.51
N ALA A 79 3.19 -11.18 13.07
CA ALA A 79 3.06 -9.73 12.87
C ALA A 79 3.27 -9.33 11.41
N MET A 80 4.26 -9.94 10.73
CA MET A 80 4.49 -9.72 9.30
C MET A 80 3.31 -10.22 8.45
N ALA A 81 2.73 -11.37 8.79
CA ALA A 81 1.55 -11.88 8.08
C ALA A 81 0.35 -10.93 8.25
N ALA A 82 0.06 -10.51 9.48
CA ALA A 82 -1.02 -9.56 9.76
C ALA A 82 -0.79 -8.19 9.09
N HIS A 83 0.45 -7.70 9.04
CA HIS A 83 0.79 -6.45 8.37
C HIS A 83 0.62 -6.54 6.83
N ARG A 84 1.01 -7.67 6.24
CA ARG A 84 0.81 -7.92 4.80
C ARG A 84 -0.68 -8.00 4.46
N GLU A 85 -1.46 -8.71 5.28
CA GLU A 85 -2.91 -8.81 5.11
C GLU A 85 -3.59 -7.45 5.23
N SER A 86 -3.28 -6.68 6.27
CA SER A 86 -3.87 -5.35 6.47
C SER A 86 -3.51 -4.38 5.34
N THR A 87 -2.28 -4.43 4.85
CA THR A 87 -1.84 -3.62 3.70
C THR A 87 -2.55 -4.04 2.42
N ALA A 88 -2.71 -5.34 2.18
CA ALA A 88 -3.43 -5.85 1.01
C ALA A 88 -4.91 -5.45 1.06
N LYS A 89 -5.55 -5.59 2.22
CA LYS A 89 -6.94 -5.19 2.45
C LYS A 89 -7.13 -3.69 2.25
N ALA A 90 -6.28 -2.85 2.85
CA ALA A 90 -6.35 -1.40 2.69
C ALA A 90 -6.17 -0.97 1.22
N ARG A 91 -5.28 -1.62 0.47
CA ARG A 91 -5.12 -1.36 -0.98
C ARG A 91 -6.37 -1.75 -1.77
N ALA A 92 -6.96 -2.91 -1.47
CA ALA A 92 -8.19 -3.36 -2.13
C ALA A 92 -9.37 -2.43 -1.83
N GLU A 93 -9.54 -2.03 -0.57
CA GLU A 93 -10.57 -1.07 -0.15
C GLU A 93 -10.38 0.30 -0.82
N ALA A 94 -9.14 0.81 -0.88
CA ALA A 94 -8.85 2.06 -1.58
C ALA A 94 -9.18 1.98 -3.07
N GLN A 95 -8.79 0.89 -3.75
CA GLN A 95 -9.13 0.69 -5.16
C GLN A 95 -10.65 0.60 -5.38
N ALA A 96 -11.37 -0.11 -4.52
CA ALA A 96 -12.82 -0.19 -4.56
C ALA A 96 -13.48 1.18 -4.34
N ALA A 97 -12.99 1.96 -3.38
CA ALA A 97 -13.48 3.31 -3.10
C ALA A 97 -13.24 4.26 -4.28
N ILE A 98 -12.05 4.20 -4.90
CA ILE A 98 -11.74 5.00 -6.10
C ILE A 98 -12.67 4.61 -7.26
N ALA A 99 -12.87 3.31 -7.51
CA ALA A 99 -13.75 2.84 -8.56
C ALA A 99 -15.21 3.30 -8.33
N ALA A 100 -15.70 3.18 -7.09
CA ALA A 100 -17.04 3.64 -6.72
C ALA A 100 -17.18 5.16 -6.88
N ALA A 101 -16.20 5.95 -6.44
CA ALA A 101 -16.20 7.40 -6.59
C ALA A 101 -16.18 7.83 -8.07
N MET A 102 -15.39 7.15 -8.92
CA MET A 102 -15.38 7.41 -10.37
C MET A 102 -16.72 7.07 -11.02
N GLN A 103 -17.35 5.95 -10.65
CA GLN A 103 -18.68 5.60 -11.16
C GLN A 103 -19.74 6.61 -10.74
N GLN A 104 -19.74 7.03 -9.47
CA GLN A 104 -20.66 8.06 -8.97
C GLN A 104 -20.43 9.40 -9.68
N ALA A 105 -19.19 9.85 -9.80
CA ALA A 105 -18.85 11.09 -10.49
C ALA A 105 -19.28 11.06 -11.96
N GLN A 106 -19.10 9.94 -12.66
CA GLN A 106 -19.54 9.78 -14.05
C GLN A 106 -21.07 9.82 -14.15
N ALA A 107 -21.79 9.14 -13.25
CA ALA A 107 -23.25 9.16 -13.21
C ALA A 107 -23.78 10.58 -12.94
N GLU A 108 -23.23 11.28 -11.94
CA GLU A 108 -23.59 12.67 -11.65
C GLU A 108 -23.29 13.61 -12.82
N ALA A 109 -22.12 13.46 -13.46
CA ALA A 109 -21.75 14.27 -14.61
C ALA A 109 -22.74 14.05 -15.78
N SER A 110 -23.13 12.81 -16.04
CA SER A 110 -24.11 12.49 -17.08
C SER A 110 -25.50 13.09 -16.76
N ALA A 111 -25.98 12.95 -15.52
CA ALA A 111 -27.25 13.51 -15.10
C ALA A 111 -27.28 15.05 -15.20
N ARG A 112 -26.20 15.72 -14.76
CA ARG A 112 -26.06 17.18 -14.88
C ARG A 112 -25.99 17.62 -16.34
N ALA A 113 -25.31 16.87 -17.20
CA ALA A 113 -25.25 17.17 -18.62
C ALA A 113 -26.63 17.04 -19.29
N GLU A 114 -27.39 15.99 -18.96
CA GLU A 114 -28.76 15.81 -19.44
C GLU A 114 -29.68 16.94 -18.98
N GLU A 115 -29.63 17.32 -17.70
CA GLU A 115 -30.41 18.43 -17.15
C GLU A 115 -30.06 19.76 -17.82
N LEU A 116 -28.76 20.04 -17.98
CA LEU A 116 -28.29 21.25 -18.65
C LEU A 116 -28.77 21.30 -20.11
N ASN A 117 -28.65 20.18 -20.85
CA ASN A 117 -29.11 20.09 -22.23
C ASN A 117 -30.61 20.30 -22.34
N ALA A 118 -31.41 19.71 -21.45
CA ALA A 118 -32.86 19.91 -21.41
C ALA A 118 -33.21 21.38 -21.11
N ARG A 119 -32.49 22.02 -20.20
CA ARG A 119 -32.67 23.44 -19.87
C ARG A 119 -32.30 24.36 -21.03
N LEU A 120 -31.19 24.07 -21.72
CA LEU A 120 -30.74 24.81 -22.89
C LEU A 120 -31.75 24.67 -24.04
N ALA A 121 -32.25 23.46 -24.30
CA ALA A 121 -33.27 23.23 -25.32
C ALA A 121 -34.54 24.06 -25.07
N ARG A 122 -35.01 24.14 -23.81
CA ARG A 122 -36.15 25.01 -23.45
C ARG A 122 -35.84 26.49 -23.67
N GLN A 123 -34.66 26.95 -23.27
CA GLN A 123 -34.27 28.36 -23.48
C GLN A 123 -34.18 28.71 -24.97
N ILE A 124 -33.70 27.79 -25.80
CA ILE A 124 -33.64 27.96 -27.25
C ILE A 124 -35.06 28.06 -27.81
N ASP A 125 -35.97 27.13 -27.48
CA ASP A 125 -37.37 27.16 -27.92
C ASP A 125 -38.09 28.46 -27.49
N GLU A 126 -37.88 28.91 -26.24
CA GLU A 126 -38.42 30.18 -25.75
C GLU A 126 -37.82 31.40 -26.47
N ALA A 127 -36.52 31.37 -26.79
CA ALA A 127 -35.88 32.42 -27.57
C ALA A 127 -36.41 32.45 -29.01
N GLU A 128 -36.56 31.30 -29.66
CA GLU A 128 -37.14 31.18 -31.00
C GLU A 128 -38.57 31.72 -31.06
N LYS A 129 -39.41 31.38 -30.06
CA LYS A 129 -40.77 31.93 -29.93
C LYS A 129 -40.77 33.44 -29.78
N ARG A 130 -39.89 33.99 -28.93
CA ARG A 130 -39.76 35.45 -28.75
C ARG A 130 -39.28 36.15 -30.02
N ILE A 131 -38.32 35.57 -30.73
CA ILE A 131 -37.83 36.09 -32.02
C ILE A 131 -38.95 36.07 -33.05
N GLY A 132 -39.71 34.97 -33.14
CA GLY A 132 -40.88 34.85 -34.02
C GLY A 132 -41.93 35.93 -33.72
N ALA A 133 -42.33 36.09 -32.46
CA ALA A 133 -43.28 37.11 -32.04
C ALA A 133 -42.78 38.53 -32.34
N ALA A 134 -41.51 38.82 -32.08
CA ALA A 134 -40.90 40.12 -32.39
C ALA A 134 -40.86 40.40 -33.90
N ARG A 135 -40.56 39.38 -34.71
CA ARG A 135 -40.60 39.45 -36.17
C ARG A 135 -42.01 39.76 -36.67
N ASP A 136 -43.02 39.04 -36.18
CA ASP A 136 -44.41 39.24 -36.61
C ASP A 136 -44.93 40.62 -36.20
N ALA A 137 -44.59 41.09 -34.99
CA ALA A 137 -44.90 42.43 -34.53
C ALA A 137 -44.23 43.51 -35.40
N ALA A 138 -42.95 43.34 -35.74
CA ALA A 138 -42.22 44.26 -36.61
C ALA A 138 -42.82 44.30 -38.03
N MET A 139 -43.19 43.15 -38.59
CA MET A 139 -43.86 43.08 -39.90
C MET A 139 -45.24 43.75 -39.87
N GLY A 140 -46.01 43.56 -38.80
CA GLY A 140 -47.29 44.25 -38.60
C GLY A 140 -47.14 45.78 -38.51
N ALA A 141 -46.15 46.25 -37.75
CA ALA A 141 -45.83 47.68 -37.65
C ALA A 141 -45.40 48.25 -39.01
N LEU A 142 -44.53 47.54 -39.75
CA LEU A 142 -44.10 47.95 -41.09
C LEU A 142 -45.28 48.04 -42.07
N ARG A 143 -46.23 47.11 -42.00
CA ARG A 143 -47.46 47.14 -42.81
C ARG A 143 -48.30 48.38 -42.51
N GLN A 144 -48.49 48.73 -41.24
CA GLN A 144 -49.22 49.94 -40.86
C GLN A 144 -48.54 51.23 -41.31
N VAL A 145 -47.22 51.34 -41.13
CA VAL A 145 -46.44 52.49 -41.61
C VAL A 145 -46.50 52.59 -43.13
N SER A 146 -46.38 51.47 -43.84
CA SER A 146 -46.43 51.44 -45.30
C SER A 146 -47.81 51.85 -45.83
N LEU A 147 -48.89 51.36 -45.20
CA LEU A 147 -50.26 51.72 -45.56
C LEU A 147 -50.53 53.22 -45.35
N SER A 148 -50.21 53.75 -44.18
CA SER A 148 -50.41 55.18 -43.86
C SER A 148 -49.58 56.11 -44.77
N THR A 149 -48.35 55.69 -45.11
CA THR A 149 -47.50 56.42 -46.07
C THR A 149 -48.10 56.40 -47.47
N ALA A 150 -48.59 55.24 -47.94
CA ALA A 150 -49.22 55.11 -49.25
C ALA A 150 -50.53 55.91 -49.34
N GLU A 151 -51.38 55.87 -48.31
CA GLU A 151 -52.60 56.69 -48.21
C GLU A 151 -52.26 58.20 -48.31
N THR A 152 -51.25 58.64 -47.58
CA THR A 152 -50.78 60.04 -47.60
C THR A 152 -50.28 60.45 -48.98
N LEU A 153 -49.52 59.58 -49.66
CA LEU A 153 -49.00 59.85 -51.01
C LEU A 153 -50.12 59.94 -52.06
N VAL A 154 -51.08 59.00 -52.04
CA VAL A 154 -52.23 59.01 -52.96
C VAL A 154 -53.08 60.27 -52.77
N GLY A 155 -53.30 60.68 -51.52
CA GLY A 155 -54.00 61.92 -51.20
C GLY A 155 -53.29 63.17 -51.73
N LYS A 156 -51.95 63.24 -51.64
CA LYS A 156 -51.17 64.37 -52.16
C LYS A 156 -51.15 64.47 -53.69
N VAL A 157 -51.30 63.36 -54.40
CA VAL A 157 -51.31 63.32 -55.89
C VAL A 157 -52.74 63.47 -56.46
N GLY A 158 -53.75 63.67 -55.61
CA GLY A 158 -55.13 63.94 -56.02
C GLY A 158 -55.97 62.70 -56.36
N GLY A 159 -55.48 61.50 -56.02
CA GLY A 159 -56.22 60.25 -56.17
C GLY A 159 -57.20 59.99 -55.02
N ARG A 160 -58.26 59.21 -55.27
CA ARG A 160 -59.17 58.73 -54.22
C ARG A 160 -58.62 57.40 -53.68
N ALA A 161 -58.21 57.37 -52.43
CA ALA A 161 -57.70 56.17 -51.77
C ALA A 161 -58.86 55.20 -51.48
N ASP A 162 -58.97 54.12 -52.25
CA ASP A 162 -59.77 52.96 -51.82
C ASP A 162 -58.92 52.11 -50.88
N ARG A 163 -59.34 52.03 -49.61
CA ARG A 163 -58.58 51.40 -48.54
C ARG A 163 -58.36 49.91 -48.78
N GLY A 164 -59.38 49.21 -49.32
CA GLY A 164 -59.28 47.79 -49.64
C GLY A 164 -58.25 47.51 -50.75
N ALA A 165 -58.25 48.32 -51.81
CA ALA A 165 -57.25 48.20 -52.87
C ALA A 165 -55.83 48.54 -52.41
N LEU A 166 -55.66 49.54 -51.52
CA LEU A 166 -54.37 49.93 -50.94
C LEU A 166 -53.79 48.84 -50.02
N GLU A 167 -54.61 48.26 -49.14
CA GLU A 167 -54.22 47.13 -48.30
C GLU A 167 -53.75 45.94 -49.15
N ALA A 168 -54.51 45.57 -50.18
CA ALA A 168 -54.14 44.48 -51.09
C ALA A 168 -52.88 44.77 -51.94
N ALA A 169 -52.57 46.04 -52.23
CA ALA A 169 -51.36 46.42 -52.94
C ALA A 169 -50.11 46.40 -52.05
N VAL A 170 -50.22 46.93 -50.82
CA VAL A 170 -49.14 46.89 -49.81
C VAL A 170 -48.82 45.44 -49.43
N ASP A 171 -49.84 44.59 -49.30
CA ASP A 171 -49.66 43.17 -48.98
C ASP A 171 -48.90 42.41 -50.06
N ARG A 172 -49.27 42.63 -51.33
CA ARG A 172 -48.54 42.04 -52.46
C ARG A 172 -47.08 42.52 -52.50
N ALA A 173 -46.83 43.80 -52.22
CA ALA A 173 -45.48 44.36 -52.21
C ALA A 173 -44.62 43.79 -51.07
N LEU A 174 -45.19 43.66 -49.86
CA LEU A 174 -44.50 43.06 -48.71
C LEU A 174 -44.25 41.56 -48.92
N ALA A 175 -45.21 40.83 -49.49
CA ALA A 175 -45.05 39.41 -49.82
C ALA A 175 -43.97 39.17 -50.89
N ALA A 176 -43.92 40.01 -51.93
CA ALA A 176 -42.89 39.92 -52.96
C ALA A 176 -41.48 40.18 -52.41
N ARG A 177 -41.34 41.09 -51.43
CA ARG A 177 -40.06 41.38 -50.76
C ARG A 177 -39.61 40.28 -49.79
N ALA A 178 -40.55 39.50 -49.25
CA ALA A 178 -40.23 38.39 -48.34
C ALA A 178 -39.81 37.10 -49.08
N ALA A 179 -40.06 37.01 -50.38
CA ALA A 179 -39.78 35.83 -51.21
C ALA A 179 -38.48 35.92 -52.05
N GLY A 180 -37.82 37.08 -52.05
CA GLY A 180 -36.52 37.31 -52.71
C GLY A 180 -35.45 37.66 -51.69
#